data_AF-A0A7X1H2M9-F1
#
_entry.id   AF-A0A7X1H2M9-F1
#
_cell.length_a   1.000
_cell.length_b   1.000
_cell.length_c   1.000
_cell.angle_alpha   90.00
_cell.angle_beta   90.00
_cell.angle_gamma   90.00
#
_symmetry.space_group_name_H-M   'P 1'
#
loop_
_entity.id
_entity.type
_entity.pdbx_description
1 polymer ?
#
loop_
_entity_poly.entity_id
_entity_poly.type
_entity_poly.pdbx_seq_one_letter_code
_entity_poly.pdbx_strand_id
1 'polypeptide(L)'
;MLEVKVDLLKNRLYITLGRIQKNRVKNAYEVVEKAAKKLASGFTCVTRIIDARDIDQNDIDEIIRIQMMLADLGMSKAIRVGVENGKLLLKQVGKGTEYIATDAATLDKAEQMLDNWEKTTRCNEDKPWK
;
A
#
# COMPACT_ATOMS: atom_id res chain seq x y z
N MET A 1 -13.75 2.90 -7.58
CA MET A 1 -14.29 2.30 -6.35
C MET A 1 -13.10 2.00 -5.47
N LEU A 2 -13.11 2.44 -4.22
CA LEU A 2 -12.09 2.11 -3.22
C LEU A 2 -12.60 0.94 -2.37
N GLU A 3 -11.79 -0.09 -2.22
CA GLU A 3 -12.02 -1.20 -1.30
C GLU A 3 -10.79 -1.37 -0.41
N VAL A 4 -11.02 -1.52 0.89
CA VAL A 4 -9.96 -1.71 1.88
C VAL A 4 -10.24 -2.96 2.69
N LYS A 5 -9.26 -3.85 2.77
CA LYS A 5 -9.30 -5.08 3.56
C LYS A 5 -8.08 -5.17 4.45
N VAL A 6 -8.23 -5.79 5.61
CA VAL A 6 -7.17 -5.98 6.60
C VAL A 6 -7.06 -7.46 6.90
N ASP A 7 -5.84 -7.98 6.85
CA ASP A 7 -5.49 -9.30 7.34
C ASP A 7 -4.65 -9.13 8.61
N LEU A 8 -5.26 -9.38 9.76
CA LEU A 8 -4.59 -9.24 11.06
C LEU A 8 -3.58 -10.37 11.32
N LEU A 9 -3.76 -11.54 10.70
CA LEU A 9 -2.84 -12.68 10.88
C LEU A 9 -1.54 -12.44 10.13
N LYS A 10 -1.64 -11.90 8.91
CA LYS A 10 -0.46 -11.51 8.11
C LYS A 10 0.09 -10.13 8.47
N ASN A 11 -0.62 -9.37 9.31
CA ASN A 11 -0.35 -7.96 9.56
C ASN A 11 -0.24 -7.16 8.24
N ARG A 12 -1.27 -7.28 7.38
CA ARG A 12 -1.25 -6.79 6.00
C ARG A 12 -2.51 -5.99 5.64
N LEU A 13 -2.30 -4.88 4.93
CA LEU A 13 -3.34 -4.02 4.38
C LEU A 13 -3.52 -4.27 2.88
N TYR A 14 -4.76 -4.40 2.44
CA TYR A 14 -5.10 -4.51 1.02
C TYR A 14 -5.93 -3.32 0.60
N ILE A 15 -5.47 -2.59 -0.40
CA ILE A 15 -6.16 -1.45 -0.99
C ILE A 15 -6.44 -1.76 -2.45
N THR A 16 -7.70 -1.72 -2.88
CA THR A 16 -8.05 -1.79 -4.30
C THR A 16 -8.58 -0.46 -4.77
N LEU A 17 -7.88 0.11 -5.75
CA LEU A 17 -8.20 1.33 -6.46
C LEU A 17 -8.80 0.95 -7.82
N GLY A 18 -10.13 0.94 -7.91
CA GLY A 18 -10.85 0.97 -9.19
C GLY A 18 -11.28 2.38 -9.56
N ARG A 19 -11.90 2.54 -10.74
CA ARG A 19 -12.32 3.84 -11.31
C ARG A 19 -12.76 4.84 -10.24
N ILE A 20 -11.93 5.85 -10.00
CA ILE A 20 -12.20 6.89 -9.02
C ILE A 20 -13.38 7.69 -9.57
N GLN A 21 -14.55 7.54 -8.95
CA GLN A 21 -15.71 8.35 -9.31
C GLN A 21 -15.58 9.68 -8.58
N LYS A 22 -15.78 10.79 -9.31
CA LYS A 22 -15.93 12.14 -8.72
C LYS A 22 -16.90 12.04 -7.53
N ASN A 23 -16.47 12.51 -6.36
CA ASN A 23 -17.12 12.46 -5.04
C ASN A 23 -16.84 11.25 -4.11
N ARG A 24 -16.12 10.19 -4.53
CA ARG A 24 -15.82 9.06 -3.60
C ARG A 24 -14.44 9.12 -2.93
N VAL A 25 -13.62 10.09 -3.29
CA VAL A 25 -12.29 10.28 -2.67
C VAL A 25 -12.38 10.99 -1.31
N LYS A 26 -13.48 11.70 -1.02
CA LYS A 26 -13.65 12.47 0.22
C LYS A 26 -13.51 11.68 1.53
N ASN A 27 -13.61 10.34 1.50
CA ASN A 27 -13.44 9.49 2.68
C ASN A 27 -12.36 8.43 2.50
N ALA A 28 -11.55 8.51 1.44
CA ALA A 28 -10.52 7.51 1.16
C ALA A 28 -9.50 7.47 2.29
N TYR A 29 -9.00 8.63 2.70
CA TYR A 29 -8.11 8.77 3.85
C TYR A 29 -8.69 8.12 5.11
N GLU A 30 -9.89 8.51 5.55
CA GLU A 30 -10.47 8.00 6.80
C GLU A 30 -10.69 6.48 6.79
N VAL A 31 -11.12 5.92 5.65
CA VAL A 31 -11.35 4.47 5.53
C VAL A 31 -10.02 3.72 5.62
N VAL A 32 -8.99 4.19 4.92
CA VAL A 32 -7.66 3.58 4.96
C VAL A 32 -7.03 3.73 6.34
N GLU A 33 -7.13 4.91 6.96
CA GLU A 33 -6.60 5.19 8.29
C GLU A 33 -7.22 4.27 9.36
N LYS A 34 -8.56 4.17 9.38
CA LYS A 34 -9.28 3.28 10.31
C LYS A 34 -8.91 1.81 10.14
N ALA A 35 -8.59 1.39 8.92
CA ALA A 35 -8.13 0.04 8.63
C ALA A 35 -6.68 -0.17 9.08
N ALA A 36 -5.78 0.76 8.73
CA ALA A 36 -4.36 0.69 9.05
C ALA A 36 -4.09 0.75 10.56
N LYS A 37 -4.87 1.53 11.33
CA LYS A 37 -4.76 1.59 12.80
C LYS A 37 -5.03 0.26 13.52
N LYS A 38 -5.58 -0.75 12.85
CA LYS A 38 -5.78 -2.09 13.40
C LYS A 38 -4.55 -2.98 13.26
N LEU A 39 -3.59 -2.57 12.45
CA LEU A 39 -2.36 -3.31 12.18
C LEU A 39 -1.26 -2.89 13.14
N ALA A 40 -0.37 -3.82 13.46
CA ALA A 40 0.84 -3.51 14.21
C ALA A 40 1.85 -2.79 13.31
N SER A 41 2.68 -1.93 13.89
CA SER A 41 3.81 -1.32 13.17
C SER A 41 4.67 -2.39 12.49
N GLY A 42 5.25 -2.04 11.35
CA GLY A 42 5.95 -2.97 10.46
C GLY A 42 5.03 -3.67 9.45
N PHE A 43 3.74 -3.31 9.39
CA PHE A 43 2.78 -3.94 8.49
C PHE A 43 3.13 -3.77 7.00
N THR A 44 2.67 -4.71 6.19
CA THR A 44 2.86 -4.69 4.74
C THR A 44 1.57 -4.28 4.02
N CYS A 45 1.68 -3.77 2.80
CA CYS A 45 0.53 -3.35 2.00
C CYS A 45 0.54 -3.93 0.58
N VAL A 46 -0.62 -4.32 0.07
CA VAL A 46 -0.85 -4.60 -1.35
C VAL A 46 -1.82 -3.57 -1.90
N THR A 47 -1.37 -2.77 -2.87
CA THR A 47 -2.22 -1.84 -3.60
C THR A 47 -2.53 -2.39 -5.00
N ARG A 48 -3.79 -2.75 -5.24
CA ARG A 48 -4.30 -3.17 -6.54
C ARG A 48 -4.88 -1.98 -7.29
N ILE A 49 -4.48 -1.79 -8.55
CA ILE A 49 -4.88 -0.67 -9.40
C ILE A 49 -5.59 -1.22 -10.63
N ILE A 50 -6.92 -1.11 -10.64
CA ILE A 50 -7.77 -1.61 -11.72
C ILE A 50 -7.89 -0.58 -12.84
N ASP A 51 -8.01 0.71 -12.50
CA ASP A 51 -8.12 1.80 -13.47
C ASP A 51 -7.48 3.06 -12.88
N ALA A 52 -6.71 3.76 -13.70
CA ALA A 52 -5.98 4.98 -13.34
C ALA A 52 -6.21 6.12 -14.36
N ARG A 53 -7.28 6.03 -15.16
CA ARG A 53 -7.70 7.11 -16.06
C ARG A 53 -8.43 8.20 -15.28
N ASP A 54 -8.39 9.42 -15.81
CA ASP A 54 -9.13 10.59 -15.32
C ASP A 54 -8.76 11.03 -13.88
N ILE A 55 -7.55 10.74 -13.42
CA ILE A 55 -7.03 11.18 -12.12
C ILE A 55 -6.75 12.69 -12.18
N ASP A 56 -7.32 13.45 -11.25
CA ASP A 56 -7.08 14.89 -11.12
C ASP A 56 -6.08 15.22 -9.99
N GLN A 57 -5.76 16.50 -9.81
CA GLN A 57 -4.80 16.92 -8.78
C GLN A 57 -5.29 16.64 -7.36
N ASN A 58 -6.60 16.70 -7.09
CA ASN A 58 -7.12 16.41 -5.75
C ASN A 58 -6.96 14.92 -5.43
N ASP A 59 -7.15 14.05 -6.42
CA ASP A 59 -6.91 12.62 -6.29
C ASP A 59 -5.42 12.34 -5.97
N ILE A 60 -4.51 13.06 -6.64
CA ILE A 60 -3.07 12.97 -6.40
C ILE A 60 -2.72 13.39 -4.95
N ASP A 61 -3.25 14.53 -4.50
CA ASP A 61 -2.99 15.05 -3.16
C ASP A 61 -3.52 14.10 -2.08
N GLU A 62 -4.69 13.50 -2.29
CA GLU A 62 -5.23 12.48 -1.38
C GLU A 62 -4.36 11.22 -1.34
N ILE A 63 -3.88 10.74 -2.49
CA ILE A 63 -2.98 9.59 -2.56
C ILE A 63 -1.68 9.86 -1.79
N ILE A 64 -1.10 11.06 -1.92
CA ILE A 64 0.09 11.47 -1.18
C ILE A 64 -0.19 11.42 0.33
N ARG A 65 -1.30 12.02 0.77
CA ARG A 65 -1.70 12.03 2.19
C ARG A 65 -1.85 10.61 2.75
N ILE A 66 -2.48 9.71 1.98
CA ILE A 66 -2.64 8.31 2.39
C ILE A 66 -1.28 7.63 2.49
N GLN A 67 -0.37 7.81 1.54
CA GLN A 67 0.94 7.18 1.58
C GLN A 67 1.80 7.67 2.75
N MET A 68 1.77 8.97 3.04
CA MET A 68 2.44 9.54 4.21
C MET A 68 1.87 8.97 5.51
N MET A 69 0.54 9.01 5.67
CA MET A 69 -0.12 8.46 6.85
C MET A 69 0.18 6.97 7.06
N LEU A 70 0.20 6.17 5.99
CA LEU A 70 0.57 4.76 6.10
C LEU A 70 2.02 4.57 6.56
N ALA A 71 2.95 5.40 6.06
CA ALA A 71 4.33 5.39 6.52
C ALA A 71 4.42 5.77 8.01
N ASP A 72 3.71 6.82 8.43
CA ASP A 72 3.68 7.28 9.82
C ASP A 72 3.10 6.24 10.79
N LEU A 73 2.13 5.43 10.31
CA LEU A 73 1.58 4.30 11.06
C LEU A 73 2.51 3.06 11.08
N GLY A 74 3.66 3.13 10.42
CA GLY A 74 4.68 2.07 10.43
C GLY A 74 4.60 1.09 9.27
N MET A 75 4.03 1.47 8.12
CA MET A 75 4.09 0.63 6.92
C MET A 75 5.54 0.42 6.49
N SER A 76 6.00 -0.83 6.44
CA SER A 76 7.39 -1.17 6.12
C SER A 76 7.60 -1.42 4.62
N LYS A 77 6.59 -2.00 3.96
CA LYS A 77 6.69 -2.40 2.56
C LYS A 77 5.33 -2.38 1.86
N ALA A 78 5.33 -1.98 0.59
CA ALA A 78 4.16 -2.04 -0.27
C ALA A 78 4.45 -2.78 -1.59
N ILE A 79 3.50 -3.59 -2.06
CA ILE A 79 3.49 -4.14 -3.42
C ILE A 79 2.35 -3.54 -4.23
N ARG A 80 2.64 -3.11 -5.45
CA ARG A 80 1.64 -2.55 -6.39
C ARG A 80 1.34 -3.55 -7.49
N VAL A 81 0.06 -3.77 -7.77
CA VAL A 81 -0.42 -4.70 -8.79
C VAL A 81 -1.41 -3.98 -9.70
N GLY A 82 -1.29 -4.14 -11.01
CA GLY A 82 -2.29 -3.62 -11.96
C GLY A 82 -1.69 -2.75 -13.06
N VAL A 83 -2.47 -1.80 -13.57
CA VAL A 83 -2.15 -1.01 -14.76
C VAL A 83 -0.87 -0.18 -14.59
N GLU A 84 -0.03 -0.16 -15.63
CA GLU A 84 1.31 0.47 -15.59
C GLU A 84 1.25 1.95 -15.22
N ASN A 85 0.36 2.72 -15.85
CA ASN A 85 0.20 4.15 -15.59
C ASN A 85 -0.12 4.43 -14.11
N GLY A 86 -0.93 3.58 -13.48
CA GLY A 86 -1.25 3.71 -12.06
C GLY A 86 -0.05 3.41 -11.16
N LYS A 87 0.75 2.39 -11.50
CA LYS A 87 1.98 2.06 -10.75
C LYS A 87 3.00 3.19 -10.86
N LEU A 88 3.16 3.76 -12.07
CA LEU A 88 4.02 4.92 -12.31
C LEU A 88 3.57 6.14 -11.51
N LEU A 89 2.27 6.44 -11.48
CA LEU A 89 1.71 7.51 -10.66
C LEU A 89 2.04 7.30 -9.18
N LEU A 90 1.72 6.12 -8.62
CA LEU A 90 2.02 5.82 -7.22
C LEU A 90 3.53 5.89 -6.90
N LYS A 91 4.39 5.58 -7.87
CA LYS A 91 5.84 5.70 -7.74
C LYS A 91 6.30 7.16 -7.74
N GLN A 92 5.68 8.02 -8.55
CA GLN A 92 6.01 9.44 -8.60
C GLN A 92 5.60 10.15 -7.32
N VAL A 93 4.39 9.89 -6.83
CA VAL A 93 3.84 10.52 -5.62
C VAL A 93 4.48 9.98 -4.33
N GLY A 94 4.93 8.72 -4.33
CA GLY A 94 5.65 8.12 -3.20
C GLY A 94 7.15 8.43 -3.16
N LYS A 95 7.67 9.32 -4.02
CA LYS A 95 9.06 9.77 -3.91
C LYS A 95 9.23 10.55 -2.61
N GLY A 96 9.99 9.98 -1.67
CA GLY A 96 10.27 10.61 -0.37
C GLY A 96 9.58 9.95 0.82
N THR A 97 8.79 8.89 0.62
CA THR A 97 8.26 8.09 1.72
C THR A 97 9.29 7.07 2.21
N GLU A 98 9.33 6.79 3.52
CA GLU A 98 10.34 5.91 4.15
C GLU A 98 10.13 4.41 3.87
N TYR A 99 9.02 4.02 3.24
CA TYR A 99 8.70 2.61 2.98
C TYR A 99 9.19 2.13 1.60
N ILE A 100 9.46 0.82 1.50
CA ILE A 100 9.91 0.20 0.25
C ILE A 100 8.70 -0.18 -0.61
N ALA A 101 8.61 0.33 -1.83
CA ALA A 101 7.58 -0.05 -2.80
C ALA A 101 8.15 -0.86 -3.98
N THR A 102 7.50 -1.96 -4.33
CA THR A 102 7.83 -2.75 -5.54
C THR A 102 6.57 -3.13 -6.33
N ASP A 103 6.73 -3.45 -7.60
CA ASP A 103 5.61 -3.83 -8.46
C ASP A 103 5.54 -5.34 -8.64
N ALA A 104 4.34 -5.88 -8.81
CA ALA A 104 4.08 -7.27 -9.17
C ALA A 104 3.03 -7.38 -10.28
N ALA A 105 3.13 -8.45 -11.07
CA ALA A 105 2.22 -8.70 -12.18
C ALA A 105 0.82 -9.18 -11.73
N THR A 106 0.76 -9.91 -10.61
CA THR A 106 -0.47 -10.51 -10.08
C THR A 106 -0.55 -10.36 -8.56
N LEU A 107 -1.76 -10.52 -8.01
CA LEU A 107 -1.97 -10.55 -6.56
C LEU A 107 -1.20 -11.70 -5.91
N ASP A 108 -1.25 -12.89 -6.49
CA ASP A 108 -0.52 -14.05 -5.97
C ASP A 108 0.99 -13.80 -5.91
N LYS A 109 1.54 -13.12 -6.92
CA LYS A 109 2.95 -12.75 -6.92
C LYS A 109 3.27 -11.72 -5.85
N ALA A 110 2.38 -10.75 -5.64
CA ALA A 110 2.52 -9.77 -4.56
C ALA A 110 2.52 -10.44 -3.18
N GLU A 111 1.60 -11.38 -2.96
CA GLU A 111 1.53 -12.18 -1.74
C GLU A 111 2.84 -12.93 -1.49
N GLN A 112 3.32 -13.67 -2.49
CA GLN A 112 4.59 -14.41 -2.38
C GLN A 112 5.78 -13.49 -2.08
N MET A 113 5.83 -12.30 -2.68
CA MET A 113 6.91 -11.34 -2.45
C MET A 113 6.90 -10.82 -1.02
N LEU A 114 5.73 -10.53 -0.46
CA LEU A 114 5.60 -10.08 0.94
C LEU A 114 5.90 -11.23 1.91
N ASP A 115 5.33 -12.41 1.67
CA ASP A 115 5.57 -13.58 2.53
C ASP A 115 7.07 -13.95 2.59
N ASN A 116 7.78 -13.85 1.47
CA ASN A 116 9.23 -14.09 1.42
C ASN A 116 10.03 -12.97 2.10
N TRP A 117 9.60 -11.71 1.94
CA TRP A 117 10.24 -10.58 2.59
C TRP A 117 10.09 -10.67 4.11
N GLU A 118 8.90 -10.95 4.62
CA GLU A 118 8.61 -11.10 6.05
C GLU A 118 9.43 -12.22 6.68
N LYS A 119 9.58 -13.38 5.99
CA LYS A 119 10.47 -14.46 6.43
C LYS A 119 11.93 -14.00 6.53
N THR A 120 12.40 -13.26 5.53
CA THR A 120 13.79 -12.78 5.47
C THR A 120 14.07 -11.75 6.56
N THR A 121 13.15 -10.83 6.82
CA THR A 121 13.28 -9.81 7.87
C THR A 121 13.29 -10.45 9.25
N ARG A 122 12.36 -11.39 9.53
CA ARG A 122 12.33 -12.12 10.81
C ARG A 122 13.63 -12.92 11.05
N CYS A 123 14.16 -13.61 10.05
CA CYS A 123 15.42 -14.35 10.18
C CYS A 123 16.66 -13.47 10.41
N ASN A 124 16.60 -12.17 10.10
CA ASN A 124 17.71 -11.25 10.34
C ASN A 124 17.63 -10.57 11.72
N GLU A 125 16.44 -10.45 12.32
CA GLU A 125 16.27 -9.94 13.68
C GLU A 125 16.76 -10.95 14.74
N ASP A 126 16.76 -12.25 14.43
CA ASP A 126 17.22 -13.34 15.32
C ASP A 126 18.73 -13.56 15.33
N LYS A 127 19.53 -12.75 14.63
CA LYS A 127 21.00 -12.86 14.70
C LYS A 127 21.52 -11.99 15.85
N PRO A 128 21.98 -12.57 16.98
CA PRO A 128 22.71 -11.79 17.96
C PRO A 128 23.97 -11.26 17.29
N TRP A 129 24.17 -9.95 17.39
CA TRP A 129 25.38 -9.24 16.96
C TRP A 129 26.61 -10.07 17.36
N LYS A 130 27.42 -10.46 16.36
CA LYS A 130 28.77 -10.99 16.60
C LYS A 130 29.71 -9.86 16.97
#